data_AF-A0A4U6N3M5-F1
#
_entry.id   AF-A0A4U6N3M5-F1
#
_cell.length_a   1.000
_cell.length_b   1.000
_cell.length_c   1.000
_cell.angle_alpha   90.00
_cell.angle_beta   90.00
_cell.angle_gamma   90.00
#
_symmetry.space_group_name_H-M   'P 1'
#
loop_
_entity.id
_entity.type
_entity.pdbx_description
1 polymer ?
#
loop_
_entity_poly.entity_id
_entity_poly.type
_entity_poly.pdbx_seq_one_letter_code
_entity_poly.pdbx_strand_id
1 'polypeptide(L)'
;MATYRIKAEFDLDILDSDAAREIARQFLVQRVDDATMNGLEVRTAATTPAEAFNDVLSSPQALASLLATVLFTRGAAATPAARCSNLAMEHLELRD
;
A
#
# COMPACT_ATOMS: atom_id res chain seq x y z
N MET A 1 -24.28 5.56 11.79
CA MET A 1 -23.10 5.70 10.90
C MET A 1 -23.47 5.01 9.59
N ALA A 2 -23.39 5.69 8.45
CA ALA A 2 -23.70 5.10 7.15
C ALA A 2 -22.43 4.47 6.57
N THR A 3 -22.50 3.22 6.15
CA THR A 3 -21.42 2.51 5.47
C THR A 3 -21.74 2.42 4.00
N TYR A 4 -20.77 2.69 3.13
CA TYR A 4 -20.93 2.57 1.68
C TYR A 4 -19.91 1.57 1.15
N ARG A 5 -20.31 0.72 0.21
CA ARG A 5 -19.40 -0.18 -0.49
C ARG A 5 -19.10 0.40 -1.86
N ILE A 6 -17.82 0.53 -2.20
CA ILE A 6 -17.35 1.13 -3.46
C ILE A 6 -16.37 0.15 -4.11
N LYS A 7 -16.54 -0.09 -5.41
CA LYS A 7 -15.52 -0.71 -6.26
C LYS A 7 -14.81 0.41 -7.01
N ALA A 8 -13.49 0.46 -6.91
CA ALA A 8 -12.64 1.35 -7.69
C ALA A 8 -11.71 0.51 -8.57
N GLU A 9 -11.62 0.87 -9.84
CA GLU A 9 -10.74 0.26 -10.83
C GLU A 9 -9.92 1.38 -11.47
N PHE A 10 -8.60 1.21 -11.54
CA PHE A 10 -7.68 2.24 -12.05
C PHE A 10 -6.37 1.59 -12.48
N ASP A 11 -5.67 2.26 -13.37
CA ASP A 11 -4.29 1.94 -13.71
C ASP A 11 -3.35 2.69 -12.77
N LEU A 12 -2.33 1.99 -12.27
CA LEU A 12 -1.28 2.58 -11.46
C LEU A 12 0.03 2.64 -12.23
N ASP A 13 0.43 3.85 -12.60
CA ASP A 13 1.72 4.10 -13.21
C ASP A 13 2.77 4.37 -12.12
N ILE A 14 3.86 3.61 -12.11
CA ILE A 14 5.05 3.92 -11.31
C ILE A 14 5.94 4.84 -12.13
N LEU A 15 6.07 6.10 -11.72
CA LEU A 15 6.83 7.13 -12.42
C LEU A 15 8.32 7.08 -12.09
N ASP A 16 8.64 6.74 -10.84
CA ASP A 16 10.00 6.59 -10.33
C ASP A 16 10.06 5.35 -9.42
N SER A 17 10.73 4.30 -9.88
CA SER A 17 10.78 3.04 -9.17
C SER A 17 11.59 3.09 -7.87
N ASP A 18 12.60 3.96 -7.76
CA ASP A 18 13.44 4.01 -6.57
C ASP A 18 12.75 4.84 -5.48
N ALA A 19 12.16 5.98 -5.86
CA ALA A 19 11.30 6.74 -4.96
C ALA A 19 10.08 5.93 -4.50
N ALA A 20 9.47 5.14 -5.39
CA ALA A 20 8.38 4.23 -5.05
C ALA A 20 8.78 3.20 -3.99
N ARG A 21 9.95 2.57 -4.13
CA ARG A 21 10.48 1.61 -3.15
C ARG A 21 10.74 2.28 -1.80
N GLU A 22 11.27 3.50 -1.80
CA GLU A 22 11.50 4.27 -0.59
C GLU A 22 10.20 4.53 0.17
N ILE A 23 9.19 5.07 -0.52
CA ILE A 23 7.86 5.36 0.06
C ILE A 23 7.22 4.08 0.60
N ALA A 24 7.28 3.00 -0.18
CA ALA A 24 6.74 1.71 0.19
C ALA A 24 7.44 1.12 1.43
N ARG A 25 8.76 1.25 1.53
CA ARG A 25 9.53 0.82 2.71
C ARG A 25 9.16 1.62 3.94
N GLN A 26 9.07 2.95 3.83
CA GLN A 26 8.65 3.80 4.94
C GLN A 26 7.22 3.47 5.40
N PHE A 27 6.34 3.09 4.49
CA PHE A 27 5.00 2.62 4.83
C PHE A 27 5.02 1.30 5.61
N LEU A 28 5.80 0.32 5.16
CA LEU A 28 5.93 -0.96 5.86
C LEU A 28 6.55 -0.81 7.25
N VAL A 29 7.60 0.00 7.39
CA VAL A 29 8.22 0.29 8.69
C VAL A 29 7.19 0.90 9.65
N GLN A 30 6.44 1.93 9.21
CA GLN A 30 5.39 2.51 10.06
C GLN A 30 4.35 1.45 10.47
N ARG A 31 3.94 0.57 9.56
CA ARG A 31 2.96 -0.49 9.88
C ARG A 31 3.50 -1.48 10.92
N VAL A 32 4.79 -1.80 10.88
CA VAL A 32 5.44 -2.65 11.90
C VAL A 32 5.51 -1.93 13.24
N ASP A 33 5.90 -0.66 13.24
CA ASP A 33 5.98 0.15 14.44
C ASP A 33 4.60 0.26 15.10
N ASP A 34 3.56 0.59 14.32
CA ASP A 34 2.18 0.66 14.79
C ASP A 34 1.70 -0.68 15.35
N ALA A 35 2.00 -1.80 14.67
CA ALA A 35 1.64 -3.14 15.15
C ALA A 35 2.33 -3.46 16.48
N THR A 36 3.63 -3.14 16.59
CA THR A 36 4.44 -3.34 17.79
C THR A 36 3.89 -2.52 18.96
N MET A 37 3.57 -1.24 18.71
CA MET A 37 2.96 -0.35 19.72
C MET A 37 1.58 -0.83 20.19
N ASN A 38 0.85 -1.55 19.33
CA ASN A 38 -0.43 -2.19 19.67
C ASN A 38 -0.26 -3.59 20.30
N GLY A 39 0.96 -4.03 20.60
CA GLY A 39 1.25 -5.33 21.21
C GLY A 39 1.04 -6.52 20.27
N LEU A 40 1.01 -6.29 18.96
CA LEU A 40 0.88 -7.35 17.95
C LEU A 40 2.26 -7.90 17.59
N GLU A 41 2.37 -9.23 17.51
CA GLU A 41 3.60 -9.90 17.09
C GLU A 41 3.73 -9.87 15.57
N VAL A 42 4.70 -9.10 15.06
CA VAL A 42 5.06 -9.11 13.63
C VAL A 42 6.04 -10.25 13.37
N ARG A 43 5.53 -11.41 12.96
CA ARG A 43 6.39 -12.54 12.58
C ARG A 43 6.91 -12.39 11.16
N THR A 44 8.19 -12.10 11.04
CA THR A 44 8.93 -12.30 9.78
C THR A 44 9.71 -13.60 9.93
N ALA A 45 9.41 -14.60 9.08
CA ALA A 45 10.05 -15.90 9.18
C ALA A 45 11.57 -15.76 9.04
N ALA A 46 12.36 -16.28 9.99
CA ALA A 46 13.84 -16.40 10.02
C ALA A 46 14.73 -15.20 9.63
N THR A 47 14.21 -14.17 8.98
CA THR A 47 14.90 -12.98 8.46
C THR A 47 14.41 -11.75 9.19
N THR A 48 15.24 -10.70 9.18
CA THR A 48 14.82 -9.42 9.73
C THR A 48 13.66 -8.85 8.89
N PRO A 49 12.77 -8.03 9.48
CA PRO A 49 11.69 -7.41 8.71
C PRO A 49 12.18 -6.59 7.52
N ALA A 50 13.33 -5.92 7.65
CA ALA A 50 13.94 -5.16 6.57
C ALA A 50 14.32 -6.03 5.35
N GLU A 51 14.89 -7.21 5.58
CA GLU A 51 15.23 -8.15 4.51
C GLU A 51 13.98 -8.71 3.84
N ALA A 52 12.99 -9.11 4.63
CA ALA A 52 11.70 -9.58 4.11
C ALA A 52 11.01 -8.50 3.26
N PHE A 53 11.11 -7.23 3.65
CA PHE A 53 10.56 -6.13 2.86
C PHE A 53 11.31 -5.88 1.57
N ASN A 54 12.64 -5.96 1.56
CA ASN A 54 13.40 -5.77 0.33
C ASN A 54 13.05 -6.82 -0.73
N ASP A 55 12.82 -8.07 -0.31
CA ASP A 55 12.36 -9.13 -1.22
C ASP A 55 10.97 -8.82 -1.79
N VAL A 56 10.03 -8.37 -0.97
CA VAL A 56 8.70 -7.95 -1.42
C VAL A 56 8.78 -6.75 -2.37
N LEU A 57 9.63 -5.76 -2.09
CA LEU A 57 9.82 -4.56 -2.89
C LEU A 57 10.57 -4.80 -4.21
N SER A 58 11.19 -5.98 -4.37
CA SER A 58 11.82 -6.39 -5.63
C SER A 58 10.81 -6.78 -6.71
N SER A 59 9.60 -7.21 -6.31
CA SER A 59 8.52 -7.58 -7.23
C SER A 59 7.75 -6.34 -7.70
N PRO A 60 7.67 -6.06 -9.02
CA PRO A 60 6.93 -4.91 -9.53
C PRO A 60 5.43 -4.93 -9.16
N GLN A 61 4.82 -6.12 -9.14
CA GLN A 61 3.40 -6.28 -8.80
C GLN A 61 3.13 -6.02 -7.32
N ALA A 62 4.02 -6.49 -6.45
CA ALA A 62 3.92 -6.25 -5.01
C ALA A 62 4.16 -4.76 -4.70
N LEU A 63 5.14 -4.14 -5.35
CA LEU A 63 5.40 -2.70 -5.24
C LEU A 63 4.19 -1.86 -5.68
N ALA A 64 3.59 -2.18 -6.83
CA ALA A 64 2.40 -1.50 -7.32
C ALA A 64 1.21 -1.63 -6.34
N SER A 65 0.95 -2.85 -5.86
CA SER A 65 -0.14 -3.11 -4.90
C SER A 65 0.06 -2.35 -3.59
N LEU A 66 1.30 -2.25 -3.13
CA LEU A 66 1.65 -1.52 -1.93
C LEU A 66 1.47 -0.02 -2.14
N LEU A 67 1.94 0.54 -3.25
CA LEU A 67 1.75 1.96 -3.57
C LEU A 67 0.27 2.33 -3.73
N ALA A 68 -0.55 1.48 -4.33
CA ALA A 68 -2.00 1.68 -4.34
C ALA A 68 -2.55 1.80 -2.92
N THR A 69 -2.10 0.94 -2.00
CA THR A 69 -2.49 1.00 -0.59
C THR A 69 -2.00 2.29 0.08
N VAL A 70 -0.75 2.71 -0.17
CA VAL A 70 -0.21 3.97 0.35
C VAL A 70 -1.05 5.15 -0.15
N LEU A 71 -1.40 5.17 -1.43
CA LEU A 71 -2.20 6.23 -2.03
C LEU A 71 -3.59 6.34 -1.36
N PHE A 72 -4.27 5.22 -1.10
CA PHE A 72 -5.57 5.24 -0.43
C PHE A 72 -5.49 5.63 1.05
N THR A 73 -4.40 5.28 1.74
CA THR A 73 -4.26 5.51 3.18
C THR A 73 -3.68 6.88 3.52
N ARG A 74 -2.69 7.35 2.75
CA ARG A 74 -1.96 8.61 2.98
C ARG A 74 -2.29 9.71 1.98
N GLY A 75 -2.93 9.37 0.86
CA GLY A 75 -3.28 10.32 -0.20
C GLY A 75 -2.19 10.50 -1.25
N ALA A 76 -2.59 11.07 -2.39
CA ALA A 76 -1.73 11.28 -3.56
C ALA A 76 -0.53 12.21 -3.28
N ALA A 77 -0.70 13.23 -2.44
CA ALA A 77 0.36 14.17 -2.10
C ALA A 77 1.57 13.48 -1.42
N ALA A 78 1.32 12.40 -0.68
CA ALA A 78 2.35 11.60 -0.01
C ALA A 78 2.94 10.50 -0.91
N THR A 79 2.43 10.34 -2.14
CA THR A 79 2.83 9.26 -3.07
C THR A 79 3.19 9.81 -4.47
N PRO A 80 4.11 10.79 -4.60
CA PRO A 80 4.40 11.43 -5.89
C PRO A 80 5.09 10.51 -6.90
N ALA A 81 5.64 9.38 -6.45
CA ALA A 81 6.30 8.39 -7.30
C ALA A 81 5.33 7.53 -8.12
N ALA A 82 4.02 7.66 -7.89
CA ALA A 82 3.00 6.93 -8.61
C ALA A 82 1.85 7.85 -9.03
N ARG A 83 1.21 7.50 -10.15
CA ARG A 83 0.03 8.21 -10.67
C ARG A 83 -1.07 7.21 -10.94
N CYS A 84 -2.28 7.56 -10.51
CA CYS A 84 -3.49 6.84 -10.90
C CYS A 84 -4.07 7.45 -12.18
N SER A 85 -4.41 6.59 -13.12
CA SER A 85 -5.14 6.97 -14.33
C SER A 85 -6.32 6.04 -14.58
N ASN A 86 -7.22 6.40 -15.49
CA ASN A 86 -8.38 5.59 -15.87
C ASN A 86 -9.28 5.16 -14.69
N LEU A 87 -9.47 6.05 -13.71
CA LEU A 87 -10.29 5.76 -12.53
C LEU A 87 -11.76 5.57 -12.92
N ALA A 88 -12.27 4.36 -12.70
CA ALA A 88 -13.69 4.01 -12.71
C ALA A 88 -14.14 3.69 -11.28
N MET A 89 -15.31 4.21 -10.88
CA MET A 89 -15.89 3.98 -9.57
C MET A 89 -17.35 3.55 -9.69
N GLU A 90 -17.72 2.55 -8.90
CA GLU A 90 -19.07 2.00 -8.83
C GLU A 90 -19.49 1.85 -7.36
N HIS A 91 -20.68 2.34 -7.02
CA HIS A 91 -21.30 2.07 -5.73
C HIS A 91 -21.92 0.67 -5.76
N LEU A 92 -21.45 -0.19 -4.86
CA LEU A 92 -21.98 -1.53 -4.70
C LEU A 92 -23.11 -1.52 -3.67
N GLU A 93 -24.17 -2.25 -3.97
CA GLU A 93 -25.22 -2.53 -2.99
C GLU A 93 -24.61 -3.24 -1.77
N LEU A 94 -25.02 -2.81 -0.57
CA LEU A 94 -24.70 -3.53 0.66
C LEU A 94 -25.48 -4.85 0.59
N ARG A 95 -24.76 -5.98 0.59
CA ARG A 95 -25.41 -7.28 0.76
C ARG A 95 -25.80 -7.39 2.23
N ASP A 96 -27.10 -7.52 2.48
CA ASP A 96 -27.68 -7.77 3.81
C ASP A 96 -27.10 -9.03 4.48
#